data_AF-A0ABD1J1L8-F1
#
_entry.id   AF-A0ABD1J1L8-F1
#
_cell.length_a   1.000
_cell.length_b   1.000
_cell.length_c   1.000
_cell.angle_alpha   90.00
_cell.angle_beta   90.00
_cell.angle_gamma   90.00
#
_symmetry.space_group_name_H-M   'P 1'
#
loop_
_entity.id
_entity.type
_entity.pdbx_description
1 polymer ?
#
loop_
_entity_poly.entity_id
_entity_poly.type
_entity_poly.pdbx_seq_one_letter_code
_entity_poly.pdbx_strand_id
1 'polypeptide(L)'
;MTAVDTLLVLLFSMLGAQIWSTQIEVQAGSQIPEAAAAAASASAADPQLAILGELIQLKYLAQMLGMMVENMNAEQQQSQSQLKKAEAQIKDLQRQNRAQGAELATMKTEVKSLQDKITQQPKVAFSAALPQTGFTESGNTLLNVFFSNIITKVGQGYSAITGFFTAPVRWVYYFRFTTMETLTKSYMDTQMFKNGMQVMWLYLVDDKEH
;
A
#
# COMPACT_ATOMS: atom_id res chain seq x y z
N MET A 1 3.07 -27.99 6.54
CA MET A 1 3.93 -27.27 7.50
C MET A 1 4.66 -28.19 8.50
N THR A 2 4.42 -29.50 8.55
CA THR A 2 5.00 -30.39 9.59
C THR A 2 6.36 -31.00 9.25
N ALA A 3 6.68 -31.14 7.95
CA ALA A 3 7.93 -31.78 7.50
C ALA A 3 9.15 -30.81 7.49
N VAL A 4 8.90 -29.52 7.24
CA VAL A 4 9.97 -28.50 7.21
C VAL A 4 10.44 -28.19 8.62
N ASP A 5 9.51 -28.11 9.58
CA ASP A 5 9.82 -27.84 10.99
C ASP A 5 10.60 -29.01 11.64
N THR A 6 10.25 -30.26 11.31
CA THR A 6 10.98 -31.44 11.82
C THR A 6 12.39 -31.55 11.25
N LEU A 7 12.59 -31.22 9.97
CA LEU A 7 13.92 -31.19 9.35
C LEU A 7 14.82 -30.11 9.97
N LEU A 8 14.25 -28.94 10.25
CA LEU A 8 14.96 -27.82 10.89
C LEU A 8 15.42 -28.18 12.31
N VAL A 9 14.55 -28.80 13.10
CA VAL A 9 14.89 -29.26 14.46
C VAL A 9 16.01 -30.32 14.44
N LEU A 10 15.97 -31.25 13.49
CA LEU A 10 17.02 -32.27 13.34
C LEU A 10 18.36 -31.65 12.93
N LEU A 11 18.37 -30.71 11.99
CA LEU A 11 19.59 -30.02 11.56
C LEU A 11 20.24 -29.21 12.69
N PHE A 12 19.45 -28.51 13.51
CA PHE A 12 19.97 -27.80 14.68
C PHE A 12 20.50 -28.75 15.76
N SER A 13 19.89 -29.93 15.95
CA SER A 13 20.38 -30.94 16.89
C SER A 13 21.72 -31.55 16.47
N MET A 14 21.90 -31.83 15.17
CA MET A 14 23.14 -32.36 14.62
C MET A 14 24.27 -31.33 14.68
N LEU A 15 23.97 -30.06 14.39
CA LEU A 15 24.97 -28.99 14.48
C LEU A 15 25.40 -28.73 15.93
N GLY A 16 24.46 -28.78 16.88
CA GLY A 16 24.76 -28.70 18.31
C GLY A 16 25.63 -29.85 18.81
N ALA A 17 25.34 -31.09 18.36
CA ALA A 17 26.13 -32.27 18.74
C ALA A 17 27.58 -32.23 18.19
N GLN A 18 27.79 -31.73 16.97
CA GLN A 18 29.13 -31.62 16.38
C GLN A 18 29.99 -30.53 17.02
N ILE A 19 29.38 -29.42 17.43
CA ILE A 19 30.08 -28.34 18.17
C ILE A 19 30.48 -28.84 19.56
N TRP A 20 29.63 -29.65 20.20
CA TRP A 20 29.91 -30.23 21.51
C TRP A 20 31.07 -31.25 21.46
N SER A 21 31.14 -32.09 20.41
CA SER A 21 32.23 -33.07 20.27
C SER A 21 33.59 -32.40 20.02
N THR A 22 33.63 -31.33 19.22
CA THR A 22 34.88 -30.62 18.94
C THR A 22 35.39 -29.83 20.14
N GLN A 23 34.50 -29.29 20.97
CA GLN A 23 34.91 -28.53 22.15
C GLN A 23 35.48 -29.42 23.27
N ILE A 24 34.95 -30.64 23.43
CA ILE A 24 35.48 -31.64 24.36
C ILE A 24 36.90 -32.09 23.93
N GLU A 25 37.11 -32.28 22.63
CA GLU A 25 38.40 -32.75 22.09
C GLU A 25 39.49 -31.66 22.16
N VAL A 26 39.11 -30.38 21.98
CA VAL A 26 40.03 -29.24 22.13
C VAL A 26 40.43 -28.98 23.60
N GLN A 27 39.56 -29.28 24.58
CA GLN A 27 39.89 -29.12 26.01
C GLN A 27 40.62 -30.33 26.61
N ALA A 28 40.48 -31.54 26.05
CA ALA A 28 41.21 -32.72 26.52
C ALA A 28 42.72 -32.70 26.20
N GLY A 29 43.16 -31.86 25.26
CA GLY A 29 44.55 -31.77 24.81
C GLY A 29 45.50 -30.98 25.71
N SER A 30 45.00 -30.28 26.74
CA SER A 30 45.84 -29.49 27.64
C SER A 30 45.53 -29.79 29.10
N GLN A 31 46.54 -30.30 29.81
CA GLN A 31 46.58 -30.61 31.25
C GLN A 31 46.16 -32.03 31.67
N ILE A 32 46.92 -33.01 31.19
CA ILE A 32 47.27 -34.17 32.04
C ILE A 32 48.55 -33.77 32.78
N PRO A 33 48.55 -33.58 34.11
CA PRO A 33 49.81 -33.48 34.83
C PRO A 33 50.46 -34.87 34.81
N GLU A 34 51.72 -34.91 34.41
CA GLU A 34 52.65 -36.05 34.39
C GLU A 34 52.72 -36.85 35.72
N ALA A 35 52.04 -36.38 36.78
CA ALA A 35 51.78 -37.11 38.01
C ALA A 35 50.81 -38.31 37.84
N ALA A 36 49.91 -38.26 36.85
CA ALA A 36 48.92 -39.32 36.61
C ALA A 36 49.55 -40.62 36.07
N ALA A 37 50.66 -40.53 35.32
CA ALA A 37 51.37 -41.69 34.79
C ALA A 37 52.25 -42.38 35.84
N ALA A 38 52.80 -41.63 36.79
CA ALA A 38 53.65 -42.18 37.87
C ALA A 38 52.86 -42.98 38.91
N ALA A 39 51.57 -42.68 39.11
CA ALA A 39 50.73 -43.42 40.06
C ALA A 39 50.31 -44.82 39.56
N ALA A 40 50.29 -45.02 38.24
CA ALA A 40 49.83 -46.27 37.64
C ALA A 40 50.81 -47.45 37.83
N SER A 41 52.11 -47.19 38.08
CA SER A 41 53.13 -48.23 38.26
C SER A 41 53.36 -48.67 39.72
N ALA A 42 52.66 -48.09 40.69
CA ALA A 42 52.79 -48.42 42.13
C ALA A 42 51.56 -49.15 42.73
N SER A 43 50.63 -49.60 41.89
CA SER A 43 49.31 -50.13 42.28
C SER A 43 49.30 -51.51 42.96
N ALA A 44 50.45 -52.10 43.31
CA ALA A 44 50.48 -53.46 43.85
C ALA A 44 50.75 -53.58 45.37
N ALA A 45 50.83 -52.49 46.15
CA ALA A 45 51.19 -52.62 47.58
C ALA A 45 50.57 -51.66 48.62
N ASP A 46 49.81 -50.60 48.27
CA ASP A 46 49.26 -49.69 49.29
C ASP A 46 47.84 -49.18 48.97
N PRO A 47 46.79 -49.65 49.69
CA PRO A 47 45.40 -49.22 49.50
C PRO A 47 45.18 -47.71 49.63
N GLN A 48 46.00 -47.00 50.41
CA GLN A 48 45.85 -45.57 50.62
C GLN A 48 46.22 -44.75 49.38
N LEU A 49 47.16 -45.24 48.57
CA LEU A 49 47.62 -44.56 47.35
C LEU A 49 46.59 -44.64 46.22
N ALA A 50 45.86 -45.76 46.12
CA ALA A 50 44.77 -45.95 45.16
C ALA A 50 43.56 -45.04 45.48
N ILE A 51 43.17 -44.94 46.76
CA ILE A 51 42.09 -44.05 47.23
C ILE A 51 42.43 -42.58 46.92
N LEU A 52 43.69 -42.17 47.11
CA LEU A 52 44.14 -40.81 46.80
C LEU A 52 43.97 -40.46 45.32
N GLY A 53 44.24 -41.41 44.42
CA GLY A 53 44.04 -41.25 42.98
C GLY A 53 42.58 -41.05 42.56
N GLU A 54 41.67 -41.85 43.12
CA GLU A 54 40.21 -41.69 42.87
C GLU A 54 39.68 -40.36 43.41
N LEU A 55 40.18 -39.89 44.56
CA LEU A 55 39.76 -38.62 45.17
C LEU A 55 40.19 -37.40 44.33
N ILE A 56 41.35 -37.47 43.67
CA ILE A 56 41.82 -36.45 42.73
C ILE A 56 40.94 -36.42 41.47
N GLN A 57 40.60 -37.59 40.92
CA GLN A 57 39.70 -37.70 39.77
C GLN A 57 38.31 -37.14 40.08
N LEU A 58 37.75 -37.48 41.25
CA LEU A 58 36.46 -36.97 41.71
C LEU A 58 36.47 -35.44 41.85
N LYS A 59 37.57 -34.86 42.35
CA LYS A 59 37.73 -33.41 42.49
C LYS A 59 37.79 -32.71 41.13
N TYR A 60 38.46 -33.30 40.14
CA TYR A 60 38.51 -32.78 38.78
C TYR A 60 37.12 -32.82 38.12
N LEU A 61 36.41 -33.94 38.25
CA LEU A 61 35.05 -34.07 37.71
C LEU A 61 34.08 -33.08 38.37
N ALA A 62 34.17 -32.88 39.69
CA ALA A 62 33.35 -31.91 40.40
C ALA A 62 33.61 -30.47 39.92
N GLN A 63 34.87 -30.13 39.62
CA GLN A 63 35.25 -28.82 39.10
C GLN A 63 34.75 -28.61 37.66
N MET A 64 34.83 -29.65 36.82
CA MET A 64 34.28 -29.64 35.46
C MET A 64 32.75 -29.47 35.47
N LEU A 65 32.05 -30.20 36.35
CA LEU A 65 30.61 -30.07 36.57
C LEU A 65 30.23 -28.65 36.99
N GLY A 66 31.00 -28.03 37.89
CA GLY A 66 30.79 -26.63 38.30
C GLY A 66 30.84 -25.67 37.11
N MET A 67 31.89 -25.77 36.29
CA MET A 67 32.02 -24.94 35.08
C MET A 67 30.90 -25.18 34.06
N MET A 68 30.47 -26.43 33.88
CA MET A 68 29.36 -26.76 32.98
C MET A 68 28.04 -26.14 33.45
N VAL A 69 27.77 -26.16 34.76
CA VAL A 69 26.58 -25.54 35.35
C VAL A 69 26.62 -24.01 35.19
N GLU A 70 27.77 -23.39 35.39
CA GLU A 70 27.94 -21.95 35.16
C GLU A 70 27.70 -21.57 33.69
N ASN A 71 28.26 -22.35 32.75
CA ASN A 71 28.05 -22.11 31.32
C ASN A 71 26.57 -22.30 30.92
N MET A 72 25.91 -23.36 31.39
CA MET A 72 24.47 -23.57 31.14
C MET A 72 23.63 -22.42 31.71
N ASN A 73 23.96 -21.91 32.89
CA ASN A 73 23.27 -20.75 33.46
C ASN A 73 23.48 -19.49 32.61
N ALA A 74 24.70 -19.26 32.10
CA ALA A 74 24.98 -18.13 31.22
C ALA A 74 24.19 -18.23 29.90
N GLU A 75 24.16 -19.41 29.27
CA GLU A 75 23.38 -19.67 28.06
C GLU A 75 21.88 -19.51 28.30
N GLN A 76 21.36 -19.98 29.43
CA GLN A 76 19.96 -19.82 29.82
C GLN A 76 19.59 -18.34 30.00
N GLN A 77 20.46 -17.56 30.66
CA GLN A 77 20.27 -16.12 30.82
C GLN A 77 20.29 -15.39 29.47
N GLN A 78 21.20 -15.77 28.58
CA GLN A 78 21.26 -15.22 27.22
C GLN A 78 19.96 -15.52 26.45
N SER A 79 19.48 -16.76 26.50
CA SER A 79 18.23 -17.17 25.85
C SER A 79 17.02 -16.40 26.40
N GLN A 80 16.91 -16.26 27.73
CA GLN A 80 15.85 -15.46 28.35
C GLN A 80 15.89 -13.98 27.95
N SER A 81 17.09 -13.42 27.81
CA SER A 81 17.26 -12.03 27.34
C SER A 81 16.78 -11.86 25.89
N GLN A 82 17.10 -12.81 25.02
CA GLN A 82 16.62 -12.81 23.63
C GLN A 82 15.10 -12.97 23.55
N LEU A 83 14.51 -13.86 24.34
CA LEU A 83 13.05 -14.05 24.41
C LEU A 83 12.33 -12.76 24.80
N LYS A 84 12.81 -12.07 25.85
CA LYS A 84 12.24 -10.78 26.28
C LYS A 84 12.32 -9.72 25.17
N LYS A 85 13.42 -9.67 24.42
CA LYS A 85 13.58 -8.74 23.29
C LYS A 85 12.61 -9.08 22.15
N ALA A 86 12.49 -10.35 21.78
CA ALA A 86 11.57 -10.81 20.74
C ALA A 86 10.11 -10.54 21.11
N GLU A 87 9.70 -10.80 22.36
CA GLU A 87 8.36 -10.49 22.86
C GLU A 87 8.04 -9.00 22.77
N ALA A 88 9.00 -8.13 23.09
CA ALA A 88 8.84 -6.69 22.97
C ALA A 88 8.67 -6.27 21.50
N GLN A 89 9.46 -6.83 20.58
CA GLN A 89 9.34 -6.56 19.14
C GLN A 89 8.01 -7.04 18.58
N ILE A 90 7.52 -8.23 18.97
CA ILE A 90 6.21 -8.73 18.54
C ILE A 90 5.10 -7.79 19.00
N LYS A 91 5.15 -7.30 20.26
CA LYS A 91 4.17 -6.33 20.76
C LYS A 91 4.20 -5.03 19.98
N ASP A 92 5.38 -4.54 19.62
CA ASP A 92 5.51 -3.32 18.83
C ASP A 92 4.95 -3.50 17.40
N LEU A 93 5.33 -4.60 16.73
CA LEU A 93 4.80 -4.95 15.41
C LEU A 93 3.27 -5.11 15.43
N GLN A 94 2.71 -5.70 16.49
CA GLN A 94 1.25 -5.79 16.65
C GLN A 94 0.60 -4.42 16.79
N ARG A 95 1.22 -3.47 17.49
CA ARG A 95 0.72 -2.09 17.58
C ARG A 95 0.78 -1.39 16.22
N GLN A 96 1.89 -1.51 15.51
CA GLN A 96 2.04 -0.95 14.17
C GLN A 96 1.01 -1.52 13.19
N ASN A 97 0.79 -2.84 13.20
CA ASN A 97 -0.22 -3.48 12.35
C ASN A 97 -1.64 -2.97 12.65
N ARG A 98 -1.98 -2.78 13.92
CA ARG A 98 -3.28 -2.20 14.32
C ARG A 98 -3.42 -0.76 13.86
N ALA A 99 -2.37 0.05 14.01
CA ALA A 99 -2.35 1.44 13.55
C ALA A 99 -2.53 1.54 12.03
N GLN A 100 -1.76 0.74 11.27
CA GLN A 100 -1.90 0.64 9.81
C GLN A 100 -3.30 0.18 9.40
N GLY A 101 -3.88 -0.79 10.11
CA GLY A 101 -5.26 -1.23 9.85
C GLY A 101 -6.30 -0.13 10.03
N ALA A 102 -6.14 0.73 11.05
CA ALA A 102 -7.03 1.87 11.28
C ALA A 102 -6.85 2.97 10.21
N GLU A 103 -5.61 3.24 9.81
CA GLU A 103 -5.30 4.20 8.75
C GLU A 103 -5.86 3.73 7.40
N LEU A 104 -5.69 2.45 7.05
CA LEU A 104 -6.28 1.87 5.84
C LEU A 104 -7.81 1.94 5.82
N ALA A 105 -8.47 1.72 6.96
CA ALA A 105 -9.92 1.87 7.08
C ALA A 105 -10.37 3.32 6.84
N THR A 106 -9.60 4.28 7.34
CA THR A 106 -9.82 5.72 7.13
C THR A 106 -9.65 6.08 5.65
N MET A 107 -8.51 5.72 5.06
CA MET A 107 -8.22 5.94 3.63
C MET A 107 -9.29 5.32 2.73
N LYS A 108 -9.74 4.10 3.02
CA LYS A 108 -10.81 3.44 2.26
C LYS A 108 -12.13 4.23 2.30
N THR A 109 -12.44 4.83 3.44
CA THR A 109 -13.65 5.66 3.62
C THR A 109 -13.54 6.96 2.83
N GLU A 110 -12.37 7.61 2.87
CA GLU A 110 -12.10 8.82 2.09
C GLU A 110 -12.15 8.56 0.58
N VAL A 111 -11.51 7.49 0.12
CA VAL A 111 -11.54 7.10 -1.30
C VAL A 111 -12.98 6.87 -1.76
N LYS A 112 -13.80 6.18 -0.96
CA LYS A 112 -15.22 5.98 -1.28
C LYS A 112 -15.97 7.32 -1.36
N SER A 113 -15.76 8.20 -0.39
CA SER A 113 -16.37 9.54 -0.38
C SER A 113 -15.99 10.37 -1.61
N LEU A 114 -14.72 10.33 -2.03
CA LEU A 114 -14.24 10.99 -3.24
C LEU A 114 -14.86 10.38 -4.50
N GLN A 115 -14.95 9.06 -4.57
CA GLN A 115 -15.57 8.36 -5.70
C GLN A 115 -17.06 8.69 -5.81
N ASP A 116 -17.77 8.77 -4.69
CA ASP A 116 -19.17 9.19 -4.64
C ASP A 116 -19.32 10.63 -5.14
N LYS A 117 -18.46 11.55 -4.68
CA LYS A 117 -18.45 12.95 -5.16
C LYS A 117 -18.18 13.06 -6.66
N ILE A 118 -17.25 12.27 -7.21
CA ILE A 118 -16.95 12.27 -8.65
C ILE A 118 -18.14 11.72 -9.44
N THR A 119 -18.79 10.68 -8.94
CA THR A 119 -19.92 10.03 -9.63
C THR A 119 -21.18 10.89 -9.59
N GLN A 120 -21.38 11.62 -8.49
CA GLN A 120 -22.51 12.52 -8.29
C GLN A 120 -22.34 13.89 -8.97
N GLN A 121 -21.15 14.24 -9.47
CA GLN A 121 -20.99 15.48 -10.21
C GLN A 121 -21.85 15.45 -11.48
N PRO A 122 -22.76 16.42 -11.66
CA PRO A 122 -23.65 16.45 -12.80
C PRO A 122 -22.84 16.67 -14.08
N LYS A 123 -22.80 15.64 -14.93
CA LYS A 123 -22.26 15.76 -16.29
C LYS A 123 -23.31 16.44 -17.15
N VAL A 124 -22.89 17.36 -17.99
CA VAL A 124 -23.79 18.09 -18.88
C VAL A 124 -23.13 18.30 -20.24
N ALA A 125 -23.88 17.95 -21.28
CA ALA A 125 -23.50 18.14 -22.68
C ALA A 125 -24.78 18.16 -23.50
N PHE A 126 -24.88 19.07 -24.47
CA PHE A 126 -26.00 19.07 -25.39
C PHE A 126 -25.54 19.41 -26.80
N SER A 127 -26.28 18.88 -27.76
CA SER A 127 -26.22 19.31 -29.15
C SER A 127 -27.64 19.29 -29.70
N ALA A 128 -27.98 20.31 -30.47
CA ALA A 128 -29.31 20.48 -31.03
C ALA A 128 -29.20 21.15 -32.41
N ALA A 129 -30.21 20.90 -33.23
CA ALA A 129 -30.35 21.46 -34.57
C ALA A 129 -31.69 22.18 -34.71
N LEU A 130 -31.84 22.90 -35.83
CA LEU A 130 -33.08 23.59 -36.15
C LEU A 130 -34.27 22.60 -36.19
N PRO A 131 -35.51 23.10 -36.07
CA PRO A 131 -36.70 22.29 -36.23
C PRO A 131 -36.69 21.52 -37.56
N GLN A 132 -37.54 20.50 -37.70
CA GLN A 132 -37.60 19.66 -38.90
C GLN A 132 -37.91 20.44 -40.20
N THR A 133 -38.50 21.64 -40.08
CA THR A 133 -38.66 22.58 -41.19
C THR A 133 -37.31 23.00 -41.81
N GLY A 134 -36.23 22.94 -41.05
CA GLY A 134 -34.85 23.17 -41.52
C GLY A 134 -34.42 24.64 -41.55
N PHE A 135 -35.34 25.58 -41.36
CA PHE A 135 -35.07 27.02 -41.38
C PHE A 135 -35.89 27.75 -40.31
N THR A 136 -35.46 28.96 -39.95
CA THR A 136 -36.14 29.88 -39.04
C THR A 136 -36.00 31.29 -39.60
N GLU A 137 -37.11 31.98 -39.76
CA GLU A 137 -37.15 33.35 -40.28
C GLU A 137 -37.43 34.32 -39.13
N SER A 138 -36.50 35.26 -38.88
CA SER A 138 -36.67 36.30 -37.85
C SER A 138 -37.17 37.64 -38.41
N GLY A 139 -37.20 37.77 -39.74
CA GLY A 139 -37.40 39.06 -40.42
C GLY A 139 -36.43 40.12 -39.88
N ASN A 140 -36.95 41.32 -39.62
CA ASN A 140 -36.19 42.46 -39.07
C ASN A 140 -36.21 42.52 -37.53
N THR A 141 -36.62 41.46 -36.84
CA THR A 141 -36.70 41.43 -35.38
C THR A 141 -35.69 40.47 -34.77
N LEU A 142 -35.15 40.83 -33.61
CA LEU A 142 -34.34 39.90 -32.83
C LEU A 142 -35.23 38.76 -32.31
N LEU A 143 -35.10 37.59 -32.93
CA LEU A 143 -35.82 36.39 -32.54
C LEU A 143 -34.90 35.49 -31.72
N ASN A 144 -35.43 34.96 -30.61
CA ASN A 144 -34.75 33.91 -29.87
C ASN A 144 -34.76 32.61 -30.69
N VAL A 145 -33.61 32.23 -31.24
CA VAL A 145 -33.45 30.98 -32.00
C VAL A 145 -33.41 29.80 -31.02
N PHE A 146 -34.43 28.95 -31.03
CA PHE A 146 -34.43 27.71 -30.26
C PHE A 146 -34.27 26.50 -31.18
N PHE A 147 -33.22 25.72 -30.92
CA PHE A 147 -32.93 24.47 -31.61
C PHE A 147 -33.77 23.37 -30.97
N SER A 148 -34.91 23.03 -31.56
CA SER A 148 -35.86 22.08 -30.98
C SER A 148 -35.53 20.61 -31.29
N ASN A 149 -34.71 20.33 -32.30
CA ASN A 149 -34.28 18.98 -32.64
C ASN A 149 -33.07 18.58 -31.79
N ILE A 150 -33.29 17.77 -30.75
CA ILE A 150 -32.24 17.35 -29.81
C ILE A 150 -31.45 16.15 -30.37
N ILE A 151 -30.13 16.32 -30.48
CA ILE A 151 -29.21 15.25 -30.86
C ILE A 151 -28.60 14.62 -29.59
N THR A 152 -28.10 15.44 -28.67
CA THR A 152 -27.58 15.01 -27.36
C THR A 152 -28.16 15.89 -26.26
N LYS A 153 -28.53 15.30 -25.11
CA LYS A 153 -29.02 16.03 -23.93
C LYS A 153 -28.63 15.33 -22.62
N VAL A 154 -27.35 15.36 -22.29
CA VAL A 154 -26.82 14.87 -21.02
C VAL A 154 -27.03 15.95 -19.94
N GLY A 155 -27.54 15.57 -18.77
CA GLY A 155 -27.71 16.47 -17.63
C GLY A 155 -28.90 17.42 -17.71
N GLN A 156 -29.74 17.30 -18.73
CA GLN A 156 -31.02 18.03 -18.88
C GLN A 156 -30.94 19.57 -18.84
N GLY A 157 -29.76 20.17 -19.00
CA GLY A 157 -29.57 21.62 -18.90
C GLY A 157 -30.16 22.45 -20.04
N TYR A 158 -30.41 21.85 -21.22
CA TYR A 158 -30.95 22.54 -22.39
C TYR A 158 -32.46 22.29 -22.58
N SER A 159 -33.22 23.37 -22.79
CA SER A 159 -34.65 23.33 -23.08
C SER A 159 -34.94 23.47 -24.57
N ALA A 160 -35.50 22.42 -25.19
CA ALA A 160 -35.91 22.45 -26.59
C ALA A 160 -37.10 23.40 -26.86
N ILE A 161 -37.83 23.78 -25.80
CA ILE A 161 -39.01 24.65 -25.88
C ILE A 161 -38.58 26.12 -25.90
N THR A 162 -37.56 26.48 -25.13
CA THR A 162 -37.14 27.88 -24.96
C THR A 162 -35.79 28.20 -25.60
N GLY A 163 -35.01 27.20 -26.00
CA GLY A 163 -33.65 27.39 -26.52
C GLY A 163 -32.61 27.73 -25.44
N PHE A 164 -33.00 27.79 -24.17
CA PHE A 164 -32.11 28.17 -23.09
C PHE A 164 -31.35 26.99 -22.52
N PHE A 165 -30.06 27.24 -22.28
CA PHE A 165 -29.22 26.39 -21.46
C PHE A 165 -29.14 26.95 -20.04
N THR A 166 -29.51 26.15 -19.04
CA THR A 166 -29.34 26.46 -17.62
C THR A 166 -28.16 25.65 -17.09
N ALA A 167 -27.12 26.35 -16.63
CA ALA A 167 -25.96 25.73 -16.02
C ALA A 167 -26.35 25.00 -14.72
N PRO A 168 -26.19 23.67 -14.62
CA PRO A 168 -26.57 22.93 -13.42
C PRO A 168 -25.64 23.21 -12.21
N VAL A 169 -24.42 23.66 -12.48
CA VAL A 169 -23.39 23.95 -11.48
C VAL A 169 -22.54 25.16 -11.91
N ARG A 170 -21.81 25.77 -10.98
CA ARG A 170 -20.89 26.87 -11.30
C ARG A 170 -19.60 26.31 -11.89
N TRP A 171 -19.45 26.36 -13.21
CA TRP A 171 -18.31 25.85 -13.95
C TRP A 171 -18.05 26.64 -15.24
N VAL A 172 -17.00 26.25 -15.96
CA VAL A 172 -16.71 26.72 -17.32
C VAL A 172 -17.54 25.92 -18.32
N TYR A 173 -18.16 26.61 -19.27
CA TYR A 173 -18.98 26.03 -20.31
C TYR A 173 -18.44 26.46 -21.68
N TYR A 174 -18.41 25.53 -22.62
CA TYR A 174 -18.04 25.80 -24.01
C TYR A 174 -19.30 25.74 -24.87
N PHE A 175 -19.56 26.83 -25.60
CA PHE A 175 -20.65 26.91 -26.57
C PHE A 175 -20.07 27.10 -27.96
N ARG A 176 -20.60 26.33 -28.91
CA ARG A 176 -20.35 26.50 -30.33
C ARG A 176 -21.68 26.37 -31.05
N PHE A 177 -21.90 27.27 -31.98
CA PHE A 177 -23.00 27.20 -32.92
C PHE A 177 -22.47 27.54 -34.31
N THR A 178 -23.18 27.07 -35.32
CA THR A 178 -22.96 27.43 -36.72
C THR A 178 -24.30 27.92 -37.25
N THR A 179 -24.28 29.06 -37.91
CA THR A 179 -25.44 29.61 -38.58
C THR A 179 -25.15 29.74 -40.08
N MET A 180 -26.20 29.62 -40.89
CA MET A 180 -26.13 29.73 -42.34
C MET A 180 -27.37 30.48 -42.80
N GLU A 181 -27.17 31.45 -43.69
CA GLU A 181 -28.22 32.16 -44.39
C GLU A 181 -28.37 31.57 -45.80
N THR A 182 -29.61 31.44 -46.27
CA THR A 182 -29.92 30.92 -47.62
C THR A 182 -30.53 31.98 -48.53
N LEU A 183 -30.96 33.12 -47.98
CA LEU A 183 -31.54 34.22 -48.74
C LEU A 183 -30.45 35.02 -49.49
N THR A 184 -30.72 35.29 -50.77
CA THR A 184 -29.86 36.14 -51.60
C THR A 184 -30.02 37.61 -51.21
N LYS A 185 -28.89 38.33 -51.06
CA LYS A 185 -28.83 39.75 -50.65
C LYS A 185 -29.42 40.00 -49.24
N SER A 186 -29.09 39.11 -48.30
CA SER A 186 -29.45 39.25 -46.89
C SER A 186 -28.20 39.46 -46.02
N TYR A 187 -28.41 40.02 -44.83
CA TYR A 187 -27.43 40.03 -43.75
C TYR A 187 -27.97 39.14 -42.63
N MET A 188 -27.09 38.38 -42.00
CA MET A 188 -27.42 37.56 -40.85
C MET A 188 -26.67 38.06 -39.62
N ASP A 189 -27.42 38.29 -38.55
CA ASP A 189 -26.89 38.59 -37.23
C ASP A 189 -27.19 37.41 -36.30
N THR A 190 -26.20 36.96 -35.54
CA THR A 190 -26.40 36.00 -34.45
C THR A 190 -25.73 36.48 -33.18
N GLN A 191 -26.50 36.52 -32.09
CA GLN A 191 -26.05 36.97 -30.79
C GLN A 191 -26.20 35.85 -29.75
N MET A 192 -25.24 35.75 -28.84
CA MET A 192 -25.33 34.87 -27.67
C MET A 192 -25.44 35.71 -26.41
N PHE A 193 -26.38 35.35 -25.55
CA PHE A 193 -26.65 36.05 -24.30
C PHE A 193 -26.38 35.16 -23.08
N LYS A 194 -25.88 35.77 -22.01
CA LYS A 194 -25.80 35.18 -20.66
C LYS A 194 -26.58 36.07 -19.71
N ASN A 195 -27.69 35.55 -19.17
CA ASN A 195 -28.56 36.26 -18.23
C ASN A 195 -28.94 37.68 -18.70
N GLY A 196 -29.31 37.82 -19.97
CA GLY A 196 -29.70 39.10 -20.58
C GLY A 196 -28.54 39.98 -21.05
N MET A 197 -27.28 39.62 -20.79
CA MET A 197 -26.11 40.35 -21.31
C MET A 197 -25.55 39.67 -22.56
N GLN A 198 -25.34 40.42 -23.63
CA GLN A 198 -24.68 39.90 -24.84
C GLN A 198 -23.22 39.55 -24.53
N VAL A 199 -22.82 38.32 -24.87
CA VAL A 199 -21.45 37.81 -24.65
C VAL A 199 -20.75 37.44 -25.97
N MET A 200 -21.50 37.31 -27.06
CA MET A 200 -20.95 37.08 -28.39
C MET A 200 -21.87 37.72 -29.44
N TRP A 201 -21.27 38.18 -30.53
CA TRP A 201 -21.95 38.73 -31.69
C TRP A 201 -21.24 38.25 -32.95
N LEU A 202 -22.00 37.73 -33.91
CA LEU A 202 -21.53 37.31 -35.22
C LEU A 202 -22.38 38.02 -36.28
N TYR A 203 -21.71 38.66 -37.23
CA TYR A 203 -22.34 39.37 -38.34
C TYR A 203 -21.84 38.80 -39.66
N LEU A 204 -22.76 38.45 -40.55
CA LEU A 204 -22.49 37.87 -41.88
C LEU A 204 -23.22 38.69 -42.94
N VAL A 205 -22.53 38.99 -44.05
CA VAL A 205 -23.08 39.70 -45.20
C VAL A 205 -22.79 38.88 -46.45
N ASP A 206 -23.83 38.56 -47.24
CA ASP A 206 -23.66 37.98 -48.57
C ASP A 206 -23.58 39.11 -49.62
N ASP A 207 -22.36 39.61 -49.86
CA ASP A 207 -22.06 40.55 -50.95
C ASP A 207 -21.99 39.76 -52.27
N LYS A 208 -23.16 39.47 -52.86
CA LYS A 208 -23.22 39.01 -54.25
C LYS A 208 -23.26 40.21 -55.19
N GLU A 209 -22.09 40.79 -55.44
CA GLU A 209 -21.78 41.53 -56.66
C GLU A 209 -20.94 40.67 -57.62
N HIS A 210 -21.57 39.65 -58.22
CA HIS A 210 -21.09 39.02 -59.46
C HIS A 210 -22.29 38.68 -60.36
#